data_AF-A0A9P7DW72-F1
#
_entry.id   AF-A0A9P7DW72-F1
#
_cell.length_a   1.000
_cell.length_b   1.000
_cell.length_c   1.000
_cell.angle_alpha   90.00
_cell.angle_beta   90.00
_cell.angle_gamma   90.00
#
_symmetry.space_group_name_H-M   'P 1'
#
loop_
_entity.id
_entity.type
_entity.pdbx_description
1 polymer ?
#
loop_
_entity_poly.entity_id
_entity_poly.type
_entity_poly.pdbx_seq_one_letter_code
_entity_poly.pdbx_strand_id
1 'polypeptide(L)'
;MTVISDGPEWWPLINSYRLCSYFLVASFTAVVYDWALTFGQELELIWRQRWSHMTILYLSVRYAGLPYAVAVVLSGLPSVSVSDGGCNVMYFAQNWMTVVIIAILCVIVSSRLYAMYRRSRKMLVFLIAIFLPVTITCVVLAAIGSSYISGEEFILSGTYLCQYDLNGVVKILMFMTWILCTVWGVLALCLAVWIVVKYFREVQQLSTGGTITNCFMVLTKIHMIYFVFFVAVCSIGLGAFSPNLYVS
;
A
#
# COMPACT_ATOMS: atom_id res chain seq x y z
N MET A 1 19.33 22.65 -8.03
CA MET A 1 20.78 22.93 -8.20
C MET A 1 21.49 21.69 -7.70
N THR A 2 22.29 21.02 -8.52
CA THR A 2 22.95 19.76 -8.11
C THR A 2 23.91 20.01 -6.96
N VAL A 3 23.73 19.32 -5.83
CA VAL A 3 24.61 19.44 -4.65
C VAL A 3 25.65 18.32 -4.69
N ILE A 4 26.93 18.69 -4.70
CA ILE A 4 28.05 17.74 -4.72
C ILE A 4 28.79 17.82 -3.37
N SER A 5 28.92 16.70 -2.66
CA SER A 5 29.65 16.64 -1.39
C SER A 5 30.37 15.30 -1.20
N ASP A 6 31.66 15.36 -0.90
CA ASP A 6 32.52 14.18 -0.76
C ASP A 6 33.06 13.98 0.67
N GLY A 7 32.44 14.64 1.66
CA GLY A 7 32.86 14.56 3.06
C GLY A 7 32.55 13.21 3.72
N PRO A 8 33.39 12.73 4.66
CA PRO A 8 33.16 11.48 5.39
C PRO A 8 31.91 11.51 6.29
N GLU A 9 31.37 12.70 6.61
CA GLU A 9 30.11 12.84 7.36
C GLU A 9 28.91 12.14 6.70
N TRP A 10 28.96 11.91 5.39
CA TRP A 10 27.88 11.30 4.63
C TRP A 10 27.93 9.77 4.57
N TRP A 11 29.02 9.14 5.02
CA TRP A 11 29.18 7.69 4.96
C TRP A 11 28.06 6.90 5.65
N PRO A 12 27.54 7.31 6.83
CA PRO A 12 26.41 6.62 7.45
C PRO A 12 25.14 6.64 6.60
N LEU A 13 24.86 7.78 5.94
CA LEU A 13 23.71 7.94 5.05
C LEU A 13 23.86 7.05 3.81
N ILE A 14 25.02 7.10 3.16
CA ILE A 14 25.33 6.28 1.97
C ILE A 14 25.22 4.78 2.31
N ASN A 15 25.75 4.35 3.46
CA ASN A 15 25.68 2.95 3.89
C ASN A 15 24.24 2.50 4.15
N SER A 16 23.45 3.35 4.83
CA SER A 16 22.03 3.08 5.10
C SER A 16 21.24 2.98 3.79
N TYR A 17 21.49 3.89 2.85
CA TYR A 17 20.83 3.88 1.55
C TYR A 17 21.19 2.62 0.75
N ARG A 18 22.47 2.24 0.68
CA ARG A 18 22.92 1.01 0.02
C ARG A 18 22.26 -0.24 0.59
N LEU A 19 22.16 -0.33 1.91
CA LEU A 19 21.49 -1.43 2.59
C LEU A 19 20.01 -1.50 2.19
N CYS A 20 19.31 -0.36 2.20
CA CYS A 20 17.94 -0.27 1.69
C CYS A 20 17.82 -0.69 0.22
N SER A 21 18.74 -0.26 -0.66
CA SER A 21 18.75 -0.64 -2.07
C SER A 21 18.86 -2.16 -2.26
N TYR A 22 19.69 -2.86 -1.47
CA TYR A 22 19.79 -4.32 -1.54
C TYR A 22 18.49 -5.01 -1.15
N PHE A 23 17.86 -4.58 -0.04
CA PHE A 23 16.55 -5.10 0.38
C PHE A 23 15.47 -4.84 -0.66
N LEU A 24 15.51 -3.67 -1.29
CA LEU A 24 14.56 -3.26 -2.31
C LEU A 24 14.70 -4.14 -3.57
N VAL A 25 15.92 -4.36 -4.06
CA VAL A 25 16.19 -5.25 -5.20
C VAL A 25 15.79 -6.71 -4.89
N ALA A 26 16.09 -7.19 -3.68
CA ALA A 26 15.68 -8.53 -3.25
C ALA A 26 14.15 -8.66 -3.22
N SER A 27 13.45 -7.67 -2.67
CA SER A 27 11.99 -7.63 -2.61
C SER A 27 11.37 -7.57 -4.00
N PHE A 28 11.92 -6.74 -4.89
CA PHE A 28 11.48 -6.65 -6.29
C PHE A 28 11.65 -7.99 -7.01
N THR A 29 12.80 -8.65 -6.83
CA THR A 29 13.06 -9.95 -7.44
C THR A 29 12.05 -10.99 -6.97
N ALA A 30 11.71 -10.99 -5.68
CA ALA A 30 10.66 -11.88 -5.14
C ALA A 30 9.28 -11.60 -5.77
N VAL A 31 8.91 -10.33 -5.94
CA VAL A 31 7.64 -9.93 -6.57
C VAL A 31 7.59 -10.37 -8.04
N VAL A 32 8.67 -10.14 -8.80
CA VAL A 32 8.75 -10.56 -10.21
C VAL A 32 8.72 -12.08 -10.33
N TYR A 33 9.40 -12.79 -9.42
CA TYR A 33 9.42 -14.24 -9.38
C TYR A 33 8.03 -14.82 -9.10
N ASP A 34 7.32 -14.33 -8.08
CA ASP A 34 5.95 -14.74 -7.77
C ASP A 34 4.99 -14.44 -8.94
N TRP A 35 5.15 -13.26 -9.55
CA TRP A 35 4.38 -12.88 -10.73
C TRP A 35 4.59 -13.86 -11.89
N ALA A 36 5.85 -14.21 -12.20
CA ALA A 36 6.18 -15.13 -13.28
C ALA A 36 5.63 -16.55 -13.05
N LEU A 37 5.72 -17.05 -11.82
CA LEU A 37 5.20 -18.37 -11.45
C LEU A 37 3.67 -18.45 -11.58
N THR A 38 2.97 -17.40 -11.17
CA THR A 38 1.50 -17.41 -11.16
C THR A 38 0.90 -17.04 -12.52
N PHE A 39 1.64 -16.34 -13.39
CA PHE A 39 1.15 -15.87 -14.70
C PHE A 39 0.59 -16.99 -15.59
N GLY A 40 1.22 -18.16 -15.63
CA GLY A 40 0.72 -19.29 -16.42
C GLY A 40 -0.66 -19.77 -15.98
N GLN A 41 -0.87 -19.87 -14.66
CA GLN A 41 -2.16 -20.26 -14.09
C GLN A 41 -3.23 -19.18 -14.32
N GLU A 42 -2.85 -17.91 -14.30
CA GLU A 42 -3.78 -16.80 -14.54
C GLU A 42 -4.33 -16.77 -15.95
N LEU A 43 -3.48 -17.02 -16.95
CA LEU A 43 -3.92 -17.07 -18.34
C LEU A 43 -4.99 -18.15 -18.55
N GLU A 44 -4.84 -19.29 -17.90
CA GLU A 44 -5.80 -20.39 -18.01
C GLU A 44 -7.07 -20.16 -17.19
N LEU A 45 -6.93 -19.72 -15.93
CA LEU A 45 -8.03 -19.65 -14.96
C LEU A 45 -8.78 -18.32 -15.01
N ILE A 46 -8.07 -17.21 -15.22
CA ILE A 46 -8.65 -15.86 -15.11
C ILE A 46 -9.03 -15.33 -16.49
N TRP A 47 -8.10 -15.40 -17.45
CA TRP A 47 -8.31 -14.80 -18.78
C TRP A 47 -9.32 -15.55 -19.63
N ARG A 48 -9.46 -16.87 -19.47
CA ARG A 48 -10.45 -17.68 -20.20
C ARG A 48 -11.84 -17.68 -19.55
N GLN A 49 -11.98 -17.15 -18.33
CA GLN A 49 -13.24 -17.14 -17.59
C GLN A 49 -14.02 -15.83 -17.78
N ARG A 50 -15.31 -15.82 -17.44
CA ARG A 50 -16.14 -14.60 -17.47
C ARG A 50 -15.64 -13.61 -16.42
N TRP A 51 -15.44 -12.36 -16.85
CA TRP A 51 -14.88 -11.31 -16.00
C TRP A 51 -15.88 -10.91 -14.92
N SER A 52 -15.51 -11.10 -13.66
CA SER A 52 -16.27 -10.60 -12.51
C SER A 52 -15.70 -9.27 -12.03
N HIS A 53 -16.48 -8.49 -11.27
CA HIS A 53 -15.97 -7.27 -10.63
C HIS A 53 -14.73 -7.53 -9.75
N MET A 54 -14.70 -8.67 -9.05
CA MET A 54 -13.53 -9.08 -8.26
C MET A 54 -12.31 -9.41 -9.13
N THR A 55 -12.54 -9.99 -10.32
CA THR A 55 -11.49 -10.27 -11.29
C THR A 55 -10.82 -8.98 -11.77
N ILE A 56 -11.62 -7.95 -12.08
CA ILE A 56 -11.11 -6.65 -12.51
C ILE A 56 -10.28 -5.99 -11.40
N LEU A 57 -10.79 -6.00 -10.16
CA LEU A 57 -10.07 -5.46 -9.00
C LEU A 57 -8.76 -6.21 -8.72
N TYR A 58 -8.75 -7.53 -8.91
CA TYR A 58 -7.54 -8.33 -8.75
C TYR A 58 -6.50 -7.99 -9.82
N LEU A 59 -6.91 -7.97 -11.09
CA LEU A 59 -6.01 -7.64 -12.21
C LEU A 59 -5.50 -6.19 -12.07
N SER A 60 -6.32 -5.24 -11.61
CA SER A 60 -5.87 -3.86 -11.44
C SER A 60 -4.77 -3.73 -10.41
N VAL A 61 -4.88 -4.36 -9.23
CA VAL A 61 -3.79 -4.35 -8.24
C VAL A 61 -2.55 -5.04 -8.79
N ARG A 62 -2.73 -6.21 -9.43
CA ARG A 62 -1.61 -7.01 -9.93
C ARG A 62 -0.79 -6.28 -10.99
N TYR A 63 -1.47 -5.66 -11.96
CA TYR A 63 -0.79 -4.95 -13.05
C TYR A 63 -0.43 -3.50 -12.69
N ALA A 64 -1.03 -2.87 -11.68
CA ALA A 64 -0.56 -1.59 -11.15
C ALA A 64 0.64 -1.76 -10.20
N GLY A 65 0.72 -2.89 -9.50
CA GLY A 65 1.79 -3.19 -8.55
C GLY A 65 3.16 -3.41 -9.21
N LEU A 66 3.21 -4.03 -10.40
CA LEU A 66 4.48 -4.29 -11.08
C LEU A 66 5.17 -2.99 -11.56
N PRO A 67 4.51 -2.06 -12.27
CA PRO A 67 5.07 -0.74 -12.58
C PRO A 67 5.47 0.05 -11.33
N TYR A 68 4.70 -0.05 -10.26
CA TYR A 68 5.06 0.58 -8.98
C TYR A 68 6.36 0.01 -8.42
N ALA A 69 6.50 -1.32 -8.38
CA ALA A 69 7.72 -1.97 -7.90
C ALA A 69 8.93 -1.59 -8.76
N VAL A 70 8.77 -1.51 -10.09
CA VAL A 70 9.81 -1.01 -11.00
C VAL A 70 10.16 0.45 -10.69
N ALA A 71 9.17 1.32 -10.51
CA ALA A 71 9.40 2.73 -10.20
C ALA A 71 10.14 2.91 -8.87
N VAL A 72 9.84 2.09 -7.86
CA VAL A 72 10.51 2.09 -6.55
C VAL A 72 11.96 1.62 -6.66
N VAL A 73 12.23 0.59 -7.47
CA VAL A 73 13.62 0.16 -7.73
C VAL A 73 14.40 1.24 -8.45
N LEU A 74 13.80 1.84 -9.48
CA LEU A 74 14.48 2.83 -10.31
C LEU A 74 14.89 4.07 -9.50
N SER A 75 14.07 4.52 -8.56
CA SER A 75 14.43 5.62 -7.66
C SER A 75 15.41 5.23 -6.56
N GLY A 76 15.47 3.94 -6.22
CA GLY A 76 16.27 3.41 -5.10
C GLY A 76 17.67 2.98 -5.52
N LEU A 77 17.97 2.98 -6.82
CA LEU A 77 19.26 2.58 -7.35
C LEU A 77 20.21 3.78 -7.43
N PRO A 78 21.37 3.73 -6.75
CA PRO A 78 22.31 4.86 -6.64
C PRO A 78 23.08 5.21 -7.92
N SER A 79 22.75 4.58 -9.06
CA SER A 79 23.64 4.46 -10.22
C SER A 79 23.25 5.33 -11.41
N VAL A 80 22.03 5.88 -11.43
CA VAL A 80 21.52 6.65 -12.57
C VAL A 80 21.54 8.12 -12.19
N SER A 81 22.29 8.94 -12.92
CA SER A 81 22.18 10.40 -12.80
C SER A 81 20.79 10.83 -13.26
N VAL A 82 20.06 11.52 -12.39
CA VAL A 82 18.69 11.96 -12.66
C VAL A 82 18.65 13.45 -12.39
N SER A 83 18.45 14.25 -13.44
CA SER A 83 18.26 15.70 -13.32
C SER A 83 17.21 16.04 -12.25
N ASP A 84 17.34 17.18 -11.58
CA ASP A 84 16.37 17.72 -10.60
C ASP A 84 14.89 17.55 -11.03
N GLY A 85 14.59 17.84 -12.31
CA GLY A 85 13.24 17.64 -12.87
C GLY A 85 12.81 16.17 -12.93
N GLY A 86 13.75 15.26 -13.22
CA GLY A 86 13.54 13.82 -13.18
C GLY A 86 13.28 13.30 -11.76
N CYS A 87 14.00 13.81 -10.75
CA CYS A 87 13.77 13.46 -9.35
C CYS A 87 12.33 13.81 -8.91
N ASN A 88 11.84 14.97 -9.35
CA ASN A 88 10.45 15.40 -9.11
C ASN A 88 9.43 14.49 -9.80
N VAL A 89 9.64 14.15 -11.08
CA VAL A 89 8.73 13.26 -11.82
C VAL A 89 8.69 11.87 -11.19
N MET A 90 9.85 11.32 -10.79
CA MET A 90 9.91 10.02 -10.11
C MET A 90 9.13 10.04 -8.80
N TYR A 91 9.33 11.06 -7.98
CA TYR A 91 8.61 11.24 -6.73
C TYR A 91 7.11 11.35 -6.96
N PHE A 92 6.69 12.20 -7.89
CA PHE A 92 5.28 12.39 -8.22
C PHE A 92 4.65 11.07 -8.67
N ALA A 93 5.30 10.35 -9.60
CA ALA A 93 4.85 9.05 -10.06
C ALA A 93 4.67 8.07 -8.88
N GLN A 94 5.65 7.97 -7.98
CA GLN A 94 5.57 7.06 -6.84
C GLN A 94 4.46 7.41 -5.84
N ASN A 95 4.30 8.70 -5.53
CA ASN A 95 3.28 9.14 -4.58
C ASN A 95 1.89 8.86 -5.12
N TRP A 96 1.62 9.22 -6.37
CA TRP A 96 0.31 8.99 -6.98
C TRP A 96 0.04 7.51 -7.23
N MET A 97 1.05 6.72 -7.60
CA MET A 97 0.90 5.26 -7.70
C MET A 97 0.58 4.64 -6.33
N THR A 98 1.21 5.12 -5.25
CA THR A 98 0.91 4.67 -3.89
C THR A 98 -0.54 4.99 -3.51
N VAL A 99 -1.02 6.20 -3.80
CA VAL A 99 -2.42 6.61 -3.57
C VAL A 99 -3.38 5.70 -4.34
N VAL A 100 -3.10 5.42 -5.61
CA VAL A 100 -3.92 4.53 -6.45
C VAL A 100 -3.96 3.11 -5.89
N ILE A 101 -2.81 2.53 -5.54
CA ILE A 101 -2.72 1.17 -4.99
C ILE A 101 -3.50 1.07 -3.67
N ILE A 102 -3.31 2.01 -2.75
CA ILE A 102 -4.03 2.04 -1.47
C ILE A 102 -5.53 2.16 -1.71
N ALA A 103 -5.97 3.04 -2.62
CA ALA A 103 -7.39 3.18 -2.95
C ALA A 103 -8.00 1.87 -3.47
N ILE A 104 -7.31 1.17 -4.37
CA ILE A 104 -7.79 -0.13 -4.88
C ILE A 104 -7.83 -1.18 -3.76
N LEU A 105 -6.81 -1.24 -2.90
CA LEU A 105 -6.80 -2.14 -1.73
C LEU A 105 -7.98 -1.88 -0.80
N CYS A 106 -8.29 -0.61 -0.52
CA CYS A 106 -9.46 -0.25 0.28
C CYS A 106 -10.78 -0.65 -0.39
N VAL A 107 -10.90 -0.55 -1.71
CA VAL A 107 -12.07 -1.06 -2.46
C VAL A 107 -12.18 -2.58 -2.32
N ILE A 108 -11.07 -3.32 -2.40
CA ILE A 108 -11.06 -4.78 -2.22
C ILE A 108 -11.51 -5.14 -0.80
N VAL A 109 -10.94 -4.51 0.22
CA VAL A 109 -11.31 -4.67 1.64
C VAL A 109 -12.81 -4.41 1.84
N SER A 110 -13.32 -3.31 1.29
CA SER A 110 -14.75 -2.94 1.35
C SER A 110 -15.65 -3.95 0.67
N SER A 111 -15.26 -4.41 -0.53
CA SER A 111 -16.04 -5.38 -1.32
C SER A 111 -16.11 -6.74 -0.63
N ARG A 112 -15.02 -7.18 0.01
CA ARG A 112 -14.97 -8.40 0.83
C ARG A 112 -15.84 -8.28 2.07
N LEU A 113 -15.77 -7.14 2.77
CA LEU A 113 -16.61 -6.88 3.92
C LEU A 113 -18.10 -6.85 3.55
N TYR A 114 -18.44 -6.24 2.41
CA TYR A 114 -19.79 -6.25 1.86
C TYR A 114 -20.30 -7.68 1.55
N ALA A 115 -19.44 -8.53 0.99
CA ALA A 115 -19.77 -9.94 0.75
C ALA A 115 -19.99 -10.72 2.05
N MET A 116 -19.14 -10.50 3.08
CA MET A 116 -19.30 -11.10 4.40
C MET A 116 -20.63 -10.72 5.07
N TYR A 117 -21.10 -9.49 4.86
CA TYR A 117 -22.40 -9.00 5.35
C TYR A 117 -23.59 -9.39 4.45
N ARG A 118 -23.48 -10.54 3.75
CA ARG A 118 -24.51 -11.12 2.87
C ARG A 118 -25.08 -10.09 1.88
N ARG A 119 -24.23 -9.20 1.35
CA ARG A 119 -24.61 -8.23 0.32
C ARG A 119 -25.70 -7.24 0.77
N SER A 120 -25.79 -6.93 2.06
CA SER A 120 -26.78 -6.01 2.61
C SER A 120 -26.60 -4.57 2.10
N ARG A 121 -27.63 -4.00 1.45
CA ARG A 121 -27.59 -2.61 0.93
C ARG A 121 -27.29 -1.57 2.01
N LYS A 122 -27.75 -1.81 3.25
CA LYS A 122 -27.47 -0.93 4.39
C LYS A 122 -25.97 -0.86 4.71
N MET A 123 -25.30 -2.01 4.66
CA MET A 123 -23.84 -2.08 4.86
C MET A 123 -23.10 -1.40 3.71
N LEU A 124 -23.55 -1.59 2.46
CA LEU A 124 -22.93 -0.92 1.32
C LEU A 124 -22.97 0.60 1.46
N VAL A 125 -24.14 1.16 1.81
CA VAL A 125 -24.30 2.61 2.02
C VAL A 125 -23.40 3.09 3.16
N PHE A 126 -23.36 2.35 4.27
CA PHE A 126 -22.47 2.67 5.40
C PHE A 126 -20.99 2.67 5.01
N LEU A 127 -20.52 1.67 4.25
CA LEU A 127 -19.13 1.59 3.80
C LEU A 127 -18.79 2.72 2.83
N ILE A 128 -19.65 3.00 1.85
CA ILE A 128 -19.45 4.09 0.89
C ILE A 128 -19.42 5.45 1.59
N ALA A 129 -20.31 5.67 2.55
CA ALA A 129 -20.41 6.93 3.30
C ALA A 129 -19.14 7.26 4.10
N ILE A 130 -18.36 6.26 4.51
CA ILE A 130 -17.10 6.48 5.23
C ILE A 130 -15.90 6.45 4.27
N PHE A 131 -15.89 5.50 3.33
CA PHE A 131 -14.78 5.30 2.42
C PHE A 131 -14.57 6.48 1.44
N LEU A 132 -15.66 7.06 0.92
CA LEU A 132 -15.57 8.17 -0.03
C LEU A 132 -14.94 9.43 0.60
N PRO A 133 -15.39 9.93 1.77
CA PRO A 133 -14.74 11.06 2.41
C PRO A 133 -13.26 10.80 2.70
N VAL A 134 -12.92 9.61 3.24
CA VAL A 134 -11.53 9.25 3.56
C VAL A 134 -10.66 9.31 2.31
N THR A 135 -11.10 8.71 1.20
CA THR A 135 -10.33 8.74 -0.06
C THR A 135 -10.20 10.13 -0.65
N ILE A 136 -11.27 10.93 -0.64
CA ILE A 136 -11.23 12.32 -1.11
C ILE A 136 -10.22 13.12 -0.28
N THR A 137 -10.27 13.01 1.05
CA THR A 137 -9.31 13.67 1.93
C THR A 137 -7.88 13.22 1.64
N CYS A 138 -7.62 11.91 1.49
CA CYS A 138 -6.29 11.40 1.14
C CYS A 138 -5.78 11.96 -0.20
N VAL A 139 -6.63 12.03 -1.23
CA VAL A 139 -6.26 12.59 -2.55
C VAL A 139 -5.94 14.08 -2.44
N VAL A 140 -6.74 14.85 -1.70
CA VAL A 140 -6.49 16.28 -1.49
C VAL A 140 -5.19 16.51 -0.73
N LEU A 141 -4.94 15.76 0.35
CA LEU A 141 -3.70 15.85 1.13
C LEU A 141 -2.47 15.49 0.27
N ALA A 142 -2.58 14.45 -0.56
CA ALA A 142 -1.50 14.05 -1.48
C ALA A 142 -1.24 15.12 -2.55
N ALA A 143 -2.30 15.73 -3.11
CA ALA A 143 -2.16 16.80 -4.08
C ALA A 143 -1.46 18.04 -3.48
N ILE A 144 -1.91 18.49 -2.31
CA ILE A 144 -1.29 19.61 -1.59
C ILE A 144 0.17 19.26 -1.26
N GLY A 145 0.43 18.07 -0.72
CA GLY A 145 1.78 17.60 -0.39
C GLY A 145 2.70 17.62 -1.62
N SER A 146 2.21 17.15 -2.77
CA SER A 146 3.00 17.13 -4.01
C SER A 146 3.36 18.52 -4.54
N SER A 147 2.57 19.55 -4.26
CA SER A 147 2.89 20.93 -4.70
C SER A 147 4.00 21.62 -3.90
N TYR A 148 4.32 21.12 -2.70
CA TYR A 148 5.33 21.71 -1.82
C TYR A 148 6.70 21.06 -1.95
N ILE A 149 6.84 20.03 -2.78
CA ILE A 149 8.05 19.21 -2.82
C ILE A 149 8.93 19.64 -3.99
N SER A 150 10.19 19.90 -3.65
CA SER A 150 11.27 20.06 -4.62
C SER A 150 12.29 18.96 -4.36
N GLY A 151 12.46 18.09 -5.34
CA GLY A 151 13.52 17.10 -5.41
C GLY A 151 14.76 17.74 -6.01
N GLU A 152 15.88 17.59 -5.31
CA GLU A 152 17.19 18.01 -5.77
C GLU A 152 18.09 16.78 -5.95
N GLU A 153 18.89 16.80 -7.00
CA GLU A 153 19.91 15.77 -7.23
C GLU A 153 21.13 16.03 -6.33
N PHE A 154 21.49 15.03 -5.54
CA PHE A 154 22.66 15.01 -4.70
C PHE A 154 23.67 13.98 -5.25
N ILE A 155 24.93 14.41 -5.34
CA ILE A 155 26.06 13.56 -5.74
C ILE A 155 26.96 13.43 -4.50
N LEU A 156 26.94 12.24 -3.89
CA LEU A 156 27.73 11.94 -2.70
C LEU A 156 28.79 10.88 -2.97
N SER A 157 30.07 11.29 -3.04
CA SER A 157 31.18 10.37 -3.34
C SER A 157 30.92 9.49 -4.57
N GLY A 158 30.43 10.11 -5.65
CA GLY A 158 30.05 9.43 -6.91
C GLY A 158 28.76 8.61 -6.87
N THR A 159 27.99 8.68 -5.78
CA THR A 159 26.66 8.06 -5.63
C THR A 159 25.58 9.09 -5.98
N TYR A 160 24.71 8.79 -6.94
CA TYR A 160 23.62 9.67 -7.36
C TYR A 160 22.37 9.40 -6.54
N LEU A 161 21.81 10.43 -5.92
CA LEU A 161 20.69 10.33 -4.98
C LEU A 161 19.69 11.47 -5.23
N CYS A 162 18.40 11.16 -5.27
CA CYS A 162 17.37 12.20 -5.20
C CYS A 162 17.04 12.46 -3.72
N GLN A 163 17.27 13.68 -3.25
CA GLN A 163 16.83 14.11 -1.93
C GLN A 163 15.62 15.03 -2.08
N TYR A 164 14.59 14.78 -1.26
CA TYR A 164 13.36 15.56 -1.27
C TYR A 164 13.32 16.45 -0.04
N ASP A 165 13.10 17.74 -0.22
CA ASP A 165 12.86 18.64 0.90
C ASP A 165 11.46 18.39 1.47
N LEU A 166 11.39 17.46 2.42
CA LEU A 166 10.21 17.16 3.19
C LEU A 166 10.05 18.22 4.28
N ASN A 167 9.53 19.39 3.90
CA ASN A 167 9.15 20.43 4.84
C ASN A 167 8.19 19.88 5.91
N GLY A 168 8.18 20.47 7.11
CA GLY A 168 7.34 20.03 8.23
C GLY A 168 5.85 19.91 7.85
N VAL A 169 5.36 20.78 6.97
CA VAL A 169 4.00 20.71 6.43
C VAL A 169 3.75 19.41 5.65
N VAL A 170 4.66 19.03 4.75
CA VAL A 170 4.54 17.80 3.95
C VAL A 170 4.53 16.56 4.84
N LYS A 171 5.42 16.52 5.85
CA LYS A 171 5.46 15.44 6.84
C LYS A 171 4.13 15.30 7.59
N ILE A 172 3.53 16.41 8.00
CA ILE A 172 2.21 16.41 8.65
C ILE A 172 1.13 15.89 7.70
N LEU A 173 1.11 16.32 6.44
CA LEU A 173 0.12 15.86 5.45
C LEU A 173 0.23 14.34 5.20
N MET A 174 1.44 13.82 5.07
CA MET A 174 1.68 12.37 4.98
C MET A 174 1.19 11.64 6.22
N PHE A 175 1.56 12.12 7.40
CA PHE A 175 1.15 11.53 8.67
C PHE A 175 -0.37 11.46 8.80
N MET A 176 -1.09 12.53 8.48
CA MET A 176 -2.56 12.57 8.47
C MET A 176 -3.15 11.55 7.49
N THR A 177 -2.55 11.39 6.31
CA THR A 177 -2.97 10.40 5.31
C THR A 177 -2.84 8.96 5.84
N TRP A 178 -1.73 8.63 6.50
CA TRP A 178 -1.52 7.32 7.13
C TRP A 178 -2.46 7.07 8.31
N ILE A 179 -2.79 8.10 9.10
CA ILE A 179 -3.80 8.01 10.17
C ILE A 179 -5.15 7.63 9.57
N LEU A 180 -5.61 8.36 8.55
CA LEU A 180 -6.91 8.12 7.92
C LEU A 180 -7.01 6.68 7.38
N CYS A 181 -5.96 6.20 6.71
CA CYS A 181 -5.89 4.82 6.21
C CYS A 181 -5.91 3.79 7.35
N THR A 182 -5.17 4.05 8.43
CA THR A 182 -5.11 3.14 9.59
C THR A 182 -6.45 3.07 10.32
N VAL A 183 -7.09 4.22 10.57
CA VAL A 183 -8.41 4.29 11.20
C VAL A 183 -9.44 3.52 10.38
N TRP A 184 -9.46 3.73 9.06
CA TRP A 184 -10.33 2.96 8.17
C TRP A 184 -10.04 1.46 8.20
N GLY A 185 -8.76 1.07 8.12
CA GLY A 185 -8.34 -0.33 8.18
C GLY A 185 -8.76 -1.02 9.48
N VAL A 186 -8.58 -0.35 10.63
CA VAL A 186 -8.99 -0.86 11.95
C VAL A 186 -10.51 -1.01 12.02
N LEU A 187 -11.27 -0.02 11.54
CA LEU A 187 -12.73 -0.12 11.46
C LEU A 187 -13.17 -1.32 10.62
N ALA A 188 -12.56 -1.52 9.45
CA ALA A 188 -12.85 -2.65 8.58
C ALA A 188 -12.50 -3.99 9.25
N LEU A 189 -11.36 -4.08 9.93
CA LEU A 189 -10.95 -5.27 10.68
C LEU A 189 -11.93 -5.58 11.81
N CYS A 190 -12.33 -4.56 12.60
CA CYS A 190 -13.31 -4.72 13.67
C CYS A 190 -14.66 -5.23 13.16
N LEU A 191 -15.16 -4.69 12.05
CA LEU A 191 -16.40 -5.15 11.42
C LEU A 191 -16.28 -6.59 10.92
N ALA A 192 -15.12 -6.93 10.36
CA ALA A 192 -14.85 -8.27 9.87
C ALA A 192 -14.76 -9.30 11.02
N VAL A 193 -14.13 -8.95 12.14
CA VAL A 193 -14.12 -9.79 13.36
C VAL A 193 -15.52 -9.92 13.93
N TRP A 194 -16.29 -8.82 13.99
CA TRP A 194 -17.65 -8.82 14.53
C TRP A 194 -18.58 -9.79 13.82
N ILE A 195 -18.59 -9.77 12.48
CA ILE A 195 -19.46 -10.67 11.71
C ILE A 195 -19.05 -12.14 11.87
N VAL A 196 -17.75 -12.41 12.00
CA VAL A 196 -17.24 -13.77 12.26
C VAL A 196 -17.69 -14.26 13.62
N VAL A 197 -17.50 -13.45 14.67
CA VAL A 197 -17.96 -13.78 16.02
C VAL A 197 -19.47 -13.97 16.06
N LYS A 198 -20.25 -13.10 15.40
CA LYS A 198 -21.70 -13.23 15.30
C LYS A 198 -22.10 -14.54 14.60
N TYR A 199 -21.46 -14.85 13.47
CA TYR A 199 -21.71 -16.10 12.75
C TYR A 199 -21.42 -17.33 13.61
N PHE A 200 -20.30 -17.35 14.32
CA PHE A 200 -19.98 -18.46 15.22
C PHE A 200 -21.01 -18.60 16.35
N ARG A 201 -21.47 -17.50 16.95
CA ARG A 201 -22.52 -17.56 17.98
C ARG A 201 -23.84 -18.12 17.44
N GLU A 202 -24.23 -17.73 16.23
CA GLU A 202 -25.46 -18.23 15.57
C GLU A 202 -25.33 -19.70 15.15
N VAL A 203 -24.18 -20.11 14.61
CA VAL A 203 -23.93 -21.50 14.20
C VAL A 203 -23.78 -22.42 15.42
N GLN A 204 -23.16 -21.96 16.50
CA GLN A 204 -23.06 -22.76 17.74
C GLN A 204 -24.44 -23.03 18.37
N GLN A 205 -25.44 -22.20 18.07
CA GLN A 205 -26.84 -22.45 18.46
C GLN A 205 -27.58 -23.43 17.54
N LEU A 206 -27.11 -23.63 16.30
CA LEU A 206 -27.73 -24.50 15.29
C LEU A 206 -26.82 -25.72 15.05
N SER A 207 -27.10 -26.80 15.77
CA SER A 207 -26.35 -28.08 15.88
C SER A 207 -26.04 -28.85 14.57
N THR A 208 -26.07 -28.26 13.37
CA THR A 208 -26.11 -29.03 12.12
C THR A 208 -25.27 -28.40 11.01
N GLY A 209 -24.10 -28.99 10.72
CA GLY A 209 -23.41 -28.81 9.43
C GLY A 209 -21.88 -28.71 9.48
N GLY A 210 -21.17 -29.80 9.79
CA GLY A 210 -19.71 -29.80 9.95
C GLY A 210 -18.90 -29.42 8.69
N THR A 211 -19.40 -29.74 7.49
CA THR A 211 -18.60 -29.59 6.27
C THR A 211 -18.67 -28.18 5.66
N ILE A 212 -19.84 -27.54 5.67
CA ILE A 212 -20.03 -26.16 5.16
C ILE A 212 -19.32 -25.16 6.07
N THR A 213 -19.35 -25.42 7.38
CA THR A 213 -18.67 -24.62 8.41
C THR A 213 -17.15 -24.58 8.19
N ASN A 214 -16.54 -25.71 7.81
CA ASN A 214 -15.10 -25.79 7.56
C ASN A 214 -14.64 -24.97 6.35
N CYS A 215 -15.38 -25.04 5.22
CA CYS A 215 -15.03 -24.26 4.02
C CYS A 215 -15.17 -22.75 4.27
N PHE A 216 -16.27 -22.34 4.91
CA PHE A 216 -16.48 -20.94 5.28
C PHE A 216 -15.40 -20.44 6.27
N MET A 217 -14.97 -21.29 7.20
CA MET A 217 -13.89 -20.98 8.14
C MET A 217 -12.54 -20.77 7.44
N VAL A 218 -12.18 -21.61 6.48
CA VAL A 218 -10.94 -21.45 5.70
C VAL A 218 -10.98 -20.15 4.89
N LEU A 219 -12.08 -19.88 4.18
CA LEU A 219 -12.23 -18.64 3.40
C LEU A 219 -12.17 -17.40 4.30
N THR A 220 -12.82 -17.44 5.45
CA THR A 220 -12.80 -16.37 6.45
C THR A 220 -11.39 -16.14 6.98
N LYS A 221 -10.65 -17.19 7.30
CA LYS A 221 -9.27 -17.09 7.80
C LYS A 221 -8.35 -16.41 6.78
N ILE A 222 -8.46 -16.79 5.51
CA ILE A 222 -7.71 -16.15 4.42
C ILE A 222 -8.06 -14.67 4.36
N HIS A 223 -9.35 -14.31 4.36
CA HIS A 223 -9.77 -12.91 4.35
C HIS A 223 -9.25 -12.13 5.55
N MET A 224 -9.31 -12.68 6.77
CA MET A 224 -8.80 -12.03 8.00
C MET A 224 -7.32 -11.68 7.89
N ILE A 225 -6.51 -12.59 7.33
CA ILE A 225 -5.08 -12.36 7.12
C ILE A 225 -4.86 -11.10 6.26
N TYR A 226 -5.64 -10.90 5.19
CA TYR A 226 -5.55 -9.68 4.37
C TYR A 226 -5.89 -8.40 5.15
N PHE A 227 -6.92 -8.42 6.00
CA PHE A 227 -7.25 -7.25 6.82
C PHE A 227 -6.15 -6.92 7.83
N VAL A 228 -5.56 -7.95 8.46
CA VAL A 228 -4.44 -7.77 9.41
C VAL A 228 -3.21 -7.22 8.69
N PHE A 229 -2.83 -7.78 7.54
CA PHE A 229 -1.72 -7.26 6.75
C PHE A 229 -1.96 -5.82 6.29
N PHE A 230 -3.16 -5.48 5.86
CA PHE A 230 -3.50 -4.11 5.47
C PHE A 230 -3.31 -3.12 6.63
N VAL A 231 -3.85 -3.44 7.83
CA VAL A 231 -3.67 -2.61 9.02
C VAL A 231 -2.21 -2.52 9.42
N ALA A 232 -1.46 -3.63 9.36
CA ALA A 232 -0.04 -3.64 9.68
C ALA A 232 0.77 -2.70 8.76
N VAL A 233 0.53 -2.76 7.44
CA VAL A 233 1.18 -1.87 6.47
C VAL A 233 0.86 -0.41 6.75
N CYS A 234 -0.41 -0.06 6.99
CA CYS A 234 -0.80 1.30 7.34
C CYS A 234 -0.16 1.78 8.65
N SER A 235 -0.06 0.90 9.65
CA SER A 235 0.51 1.21 10.96
C SER A 235 2.03 1.40 10.90
N ILE A 236 2.73 0.60 10.08
CA ILE A 236 4.18 0.75 9.84
C ILE A 236 4.44 2.09 9.14
N GLY A 237 3.64 2.43 8.11
CA GLY A 237 3.72 3.73 7.44
C GLY A 237 3.48 4.90 8.40
N LEU A 238 2.47 4.78 9.27
CA LEU A 238 2.22 5.77 10.32
C LEU A 238 3.41 5.95 11.26
N GLY A 239 4.04 4.84 11.67
CA GLY A 239 5.23 4.84 12.51
C GLY A 239 6.42 5.54 11.86
N ALA A 240 6.69 5.25 10.58
CA ALA A 240 7.82 5.82 9.84
C ALA A 240 7.77 7.35 9.70
N PHE A 241 6.57 7.93 9.72
CA PHE A 241 6.35 9.39 9.66
C PHE A 241 6.01 10.01 11.02
N SER A 242 6.13 9.26 12.11
CA SER A 242 5.89 9.79 13.46
C SER A 242 6.97 10.83 13.82
N PRO A 243 6.58 12.04 14.28
CA PRO A 243 7.53 13.12 14.58
C PRO A 243 8.53 12.76 15.69
N ASN A 244 8.22 11.77 16.53
CA ASN A 244 9.04 11.38 17.68
C ASN A 244 10.25 10.49 17.33
N LEU A 245 10.38 10.00 16.09
CA LEU A 245 11.53 9.16 15.68
C LEU A 245 12.68 9.95 15.04
N TYR A 246 12.51 11.26 14.82
CA TYR A 246 13.52 12.13 14.19
C TYR A 246 14.14 13.12 15.18
N VAL A 247 13.85 12.98 16.48
CA VAL A 247 14.46 13.77 17.56
C VAL A 247 15.30 12.82 18.41
N SER A 248 16.46 12.44 17.88
CA SER A 248 17.57 11.84 18.63
C SER A 248 18.87 12.10 17.89
#